data_AF-A0A956AHD0-F1
#
_entry.id   AF-A0A956AHD0-F1
#
_cell.length_a   1.000
_cell.length_b   1.000
_cell.length_c   1.000
_cell.angle_alpha   90.00
_cell.angle_beta   90.00
_cell.angle_gamma   90.00
#
_symmetry.space_group_name_H-M   'P 1'
#
loop_
_entity.id
_entity.type
_entity.pdbx_description
1 polymer ?
#
loop_
_entity_poly.entity_id
_entity_poly.type
_entity_poly.pdbx_seq_one_letter_code
_entity_poly.pdbx_strand_id
1 'polypeptide(L)'
;MRALLLTLLFPVAGLAALGDPCPPGQPCPAGEVCLGEGEEAYCTIRCPAGGCPDGYGCVGEGRVRVCVLGADAPPAEPVGMGEACDADIPCEINLFCATDGDERYCSRACVGPGTCPEGFRCTGAGEPACARLRGLPGVGEPCDPAAGCAEGLDCVDAPTRQRPLCALPCEESAQCVGGTVCQNAHCIPSEQTTRPGLGEACVNDAAEPSLA
;
A
#
# COMPACT_ATOMS: atom_id res chain seq x y z
N MET A 1 69.91 6.91 34.78
CA MET A 1 69.32 5.63 34.36
C MET A 1 68.23 5.94 33.33
N ARG A 2 68.45 5.54 32.07
CA ARG A 2 67.53 5.79 30.95
C ARG A 2 66.41 4.74 30.98
N ALA A 3 65.18 5.23 30.83
CA ALA A 3 63.95 4.46 30.75
C ALA A 3 63.94 3.54 29.52
N LEU A 4 63.46 2.33 29.70
CA LEU A 4 63.04 1.41 28.63
C LEU A 4 61.54 1.17 28.84
N LEU A 5 60.74 2.06 28.24
CA LEU A 5 59.29 1.90 28.12
C LEU A 5 59.05 0.98 26.92
N LEU A 6 58.74 -0.30 27.18
CA LEU A 6 58.41 -1.27 26.15
C LEU A 6 56.93 -1.07 25.77
N THR A 7 56.67 -0.32 24.71
CA THR A 7 55.33 -0.17 24.14
C THR A 7 54.94 -1.47 23.44
N LEU A 8 54.11 -2.28 24.11
CA LEU A 8 53.44 -3.43 23.50
C LEU A 8 52.45 -2.92 22.43
N LEU A 9 52.89 -2.97 21.17
CA LEU A 9 52.02 -2.86 19.99
C LEU A 9 51.18 -4.15 19.92
N PHE A 10 50.02 -4.15 20.56
CA PHE A 10 49.00 -5.15 20.25
C PHE A 10 48.49 -4.87 18.83
N PRO A 11 48.50 -5.86 17.91
CA PRO A 11 47.84 -5.70 16.64
C PRO A 11 46.37 -5.43 16.93
N VAL A 12 45.88 -4.28 16.47
CA VAL A 12 44.45 -4.00 16.43
C VAL A 12 43.89 -5.05 15.48
N ALA A 13 43.31 -6.12 16.03
CA ALA A 13 42.56 -7.08 15.24
C ALA A 13 41.49 -6.28 14.51
N GLY A 14 41.62 -6.20 13.18
CA GLY A 14 40.58 -5.62 12.35
C GLY A 14 39.28 -6.33 12.70
N LEU A 15 38.27 -5.55 13.09
CA LEU A 15 36.92 -6.07 13.25
C LEU A 15 36.55 -6.65 11.89
N ALA A 16 36.43 -7.97 11.81
CA ALA A 16 35.95 -8.61 10.60
C ALA A 16 34.58 -8.01 10.26
N ALA A 17 34.40 -7.61 9.02
CA ALA A 17 33.14 -7.12 8.51
C ALA A 17 32.28 -8.29 8.04
N LEU A 18 30.98 -8.05 7.96
CA LEU A 18 30.04 -9.00 7.39
C LEU A 18 30.47 -9.37 5.96
N GLY A 19 30.59 -10.67 5.68
CA GLY A 19 31.13 -11.21 4.42
C GLY A 19 32.64 -11.54 4.45
N ASP A 20 33.35 -11.24 5.55
CA ASP A 20 34.77 -11.61 5.68
C ASP A 20 34.94 -13.13 5.81
N PRO A 21 36.03 -13.71 5.27
CA PRO A 21 36.29 -15.13 5.37
C PRO A 21 36.52 -15.57 6.82
N CYS A 22 35.92 -16.69 7.22
CA CYS A 22 36.10 -17.31 8.54
C CYS A 22 36.75 -18.70 8.41
N PRO A 23 38.09 -18.77 8.30
CA PRO A 23 38.76 -20.04 8.12
C PRO A 23 38.55 -20.97 9.34
N PRO A 24 38.73 -22.30 9.15
CA PRO A 24 38.54 -23.27 10.22
C PRO A 24 39.32 -22.90 11.48
N GLY A 25 38.60 -22.76 12.60
CA GLY A 25 39.20 -22.43 13.90
C GLY A 25 39.33 -20.94 14.20
N GLN A 26 38.96 -20.05 13.28
CA GLN A 26 38.87 -18.62 13.53
C GLN A 26 37.39 -18.22 13.76
N PRO A 27 37.01 -17.81 14.99
CA PRO A 27 35.64 -17.40 15.26
C PRO A 27 35.35 -16.04 14.62
N CYS A 28 34.10 -15.87 14.16
CA CYS A 28 33.59 -14.58 13.78
C CYS A 28 33.45 -13.64 15.00
N PRO A 29 33.37 -12.32 14.77
CA PRO A 29 33.02 -11.34 15.78
C PRO A 29 31.78 -11.71 16.61
N ALA A 30 31.66 -11.13 17.80
CA ALA A 30 30.56 -11.43 18.71
C ALA A 30 29.20 -11.09 18.07
N GLY A 31 28.32 -12.10 17.97
CA GLY A 31 26.99 -11.98 17.36
C GLY A 31 26.92 -12.49 15.92
N GLU A 32 28.05 -12.84 15.32
CA GLU A 32 28.14 -13.43 13.98
C GLU A 32 28.31 -14.95 14.03
N VAL A 33 28.01 -15.60 12.91
CA VAL A 33 28.11 -17.04 12.70
C VAL A 33 28.91 -17.26 11.42
N CYS A 34 29.86 -18.19 11.47
CA CYS A 34 30.60 -18.63 10.29
C CYS A 34 29.70 -19.56 9.46
N LEU A 35 29.40 -19.16 8.23
CA LEU A 35 28.55 -19.90 7.29
C LEU A 35 29.39 -20.39 6.11
N GLY A 36 29.25 -21.67 5.75
CA GLY A 36 30.02 -22.33 4.70
C GLY A 36 31.01 -23.37 5.25
N GLU A 37 31.75 -24.02 4.36
CA GLU A 37 32.78 -25.00 4.71
C GLU A 37 34.11 -24.66 4.03
N GLY A 38 35.23 -24.90 4.72
CA GLY A 38 36.56 -24.75 4.14
C GLY A 38 36.92 -23.30 3.81
N GLU A 39 37.40 -23.08 2.59
CA GLU A 39 37.90 -21.77 2.11
C GLU A 39 36.77 -20.82 1.67
N GLU A 40 35.55 -21.33 1.54
CA GLU A 40 34.36 -20.55 1.15
C GLU A 40 33.52 -20.11 2.37
N ALA A 41 34.00 -20.39 3.58
CA ALA A 41 33.31 -20.00 4.80
C ALA A 41 33.48 -18.50 5.06
N TYR A 42 32.37 -17.80 5.34
CA TYR A 42 32.36 -16.37 5.64
C TYR A 42 31.50 -16.02 6.86
N CYS A 43 31.82 -14.91 7.52
CA CYS A 43 31.08 -14.41 8.67
C CYS A 43 29.77 -13.74 8.23
N THR A 44 28.68 -14.11 8.89
CA THR A 44 27.37 -13.50 8.69
C THR A 44 26.60 -13.33 10.00
N ILE A 45 25.53 -12.55 9.99
CA ILE A 45 24.63 -12.35 11.13
C ILE A 45 23.34 -13.14 10.97
N ARG A 46 22.65 -13.36 12.09
CA ARG A 46 21.25 -13.79 12.07
C ARG A 46 20.38 -12.66 11.55
N CYS A 47 19.33 -13.00 10.80
CA CYS A 47 18.40 -12.00 10.30
C CYS A 47 17.74 -11.25 11.47
N PRO A 48 17.92 -9.92 11.57
CA PRO A 48 17.22 -9.14 12.56
C PRO A 48 15.76 -8.92 12.10
N ALA A 49 14.90 -8.48 13.02
CA ALA A 49 13.49 -8.21 12.71
C ALA A 49 13.30 -7.14 11.62
N GLY A 50 14.29 -6.27 11.41
CA GLY A 50 14.28 -5.21 10.40
C GLY A 50 14.90 -5.59 9.05
N GLY A 51 15.27 -6.85 8.83
CA GLY A 51 15.91 -7.30 7.58
C GLY A 51 17.44 -7.21 7.58
N CYS A 52 18.06 -7.81 6.57
CA CYS A 52 19.52 -7.82 6.44
C CYS A 52 20.05 -6.46 5.97
N PRO A 53 21.34 -6.14 6.22
CA PRO A 53 21.99 -4.96 5.66
C PRO A 53 21.94 -4.94 4.12
N ASP A 54 22.10 -3.77 3.52
CA ASP A 54 22.10 -3.59 2.07
C ASP A 54 23.05 -4.58 1.37
N GLY A 55 22.56 -5.21 0.30
CA GLY A 55 23.30 -6.21 -0.45
C GLY A 55 23.29 -7.62 0.15
N TYR A 56 22.50 -7.85 1.22
CA TYR A 56 22.30 -9.16 1.82
C TYR A 56 20.83 -9.58 1.85
N GLY A 57 20.55 -10.85 1.57
CA GLY A 57 19.23 -11.48 1.69
C GLY A 57 19.13 -12.38 2.91
N CYS A 58 17.94 -12.48 3.51
CA CYS A 58 17.70 -13.32 4.68
C CYS A 58 17.25 -14.73 4.29
N VAL A 59 18.09 -15.75 4.56
CA VAL A 59 17.86 -17.13 4.12
C VAL A 59 17.84 -18.12 5.28
N GLY A 60 17.17 -19.25 5.09
CA GLY A 60 17.06 -20.34 6.06
C GLY A 60 15.62 -20.66 6.44
N GLU A 61 15.40 -21.85 6.99
CA GLU A 61 14.10 -22.35 7.42
C GLU A 61 13.94 -22.36 8.96
N GLY A 62 12.73 -22.11 9.43
CA GLY A 62 12.40 -22.18 10.86
C GLY A 62 13.04 -21.06 11.70
N ARG A 63 13.71 -21.42 12.80
CA ARG A 63 14.19 -20.46 13.82
C ARG A 63 15.60 -19.92 13.57
N VAL A 64 16.30 -20.43 12.56
CA VAL A 64 17.66 -20.00 12.24
C VAL A 64 17.66 -19.46 10.82
N ARG A 65 17.63 -18.13 10.72
CA ARG A 65 17.78 -17.42 9.45
C ARG A 65 19.03 -16.55 9.54
N VAL A 66 19.80 -16.52 8.46
CA VAL A 66 21.08 -15.81 8.36
C VAL A 66 21.08 -14.90 7.14
N CYS A 67 21.85 -13.83 7.19
CA CYS A 67 22.07 -12.97 6.04
C CYS A 67 23.05 -13.67 5.08
N VAL A 68 22.81 -13.62 3.78
CA VAL A 68 23.79 -14.07 2.77
C VAL A 68 23.91 -12.99 1.72
N LEU A 69 25.07 -12.91 1.06
CA LEU A 69 25.27 -11.96 -0.02
C LEU A 69 24.18 -12.13 -1.07
N GLY A 70 23.60 -11.03 -1.54
CA GLY A 70 22.39 -11.03 -2.37
C GLY A 70 22.52 -11.79 -3.69
N ALA A 71 23.73 -12.03 -4.19
CA ALA A 71 23.96 -12.89 -5.35
C ALA A 71 23.66 -14.38 -5.08
N ASP A 72 23.77 -14.80 -3.81
CA ASP A 72 23.57 -16.18 -3.33
C ASP A 72 22.25 -16.35 -2.57
N ALA A 73 21.53 -15.25 -2.32
CA ALA A 73 20.20 -15.32 -1.74
C ALA A 73 19.21 -15.86 -2.79
N PRO A 74 18.41 -16.91 -2.51
CA PRO A 74 17.24 -17.19 -3.31
C PRO A 74 16.40 -15.92 -3.44
N PRO A 75 15.78 -15.68 -4.61
CA PRO A 75 14.90 -14.54 -4.80
C PRO A 75 13.86 -14.55 -3.68
N ALA A 76 13.60 -13.38 -3.08
CA ALA A 76 12.57 -13.30 -2.06
C ALA A 76 11.26 -13.85 -2.62
N GLU A 77 10.55 -14.62 -1.80
CA GLU A 77 9.24 -15.11 -2.18
C GLU A 77 8.33 -13.90 -2.45
N PRO A 78 7.58 -13.90 -3.56
CA PRO A 78 6.72 -12.78 -3.88
C PRO A 78 5.64 -12.62 -2.81
N VAL A 79 5.37 -11.37 -2.45
CA VAL A 79 4.41 -11.03 -1.39
C VAL A 79 3.05 -10.64 -1.96
N GLY A 80 2.02 -10.87 -1.15
CA GLY A 80 0.62 -10.74 -1.53
C GLY A 80 0.10 -9.30 -1.47
N MET A 81 -1.16 -9.14 -1.87
CA MET A 81 -1.81 -7.84 -1.91
C MET A 81 -1.84 -7.17 -0.53
N GLY A 82 -1.39 -5.91 -0.51
CA GLY A 82 -1.29 -5.10 0.69
C GLY A 82 -0.07 -5.38 1.53
N GLU A 83 0.84 -6.27 1.15
CA GLU A 83 2.12 -6.47 1.85
C GLU A 83 3.18 -5.48 1.34
N ALA A 84 4.20 -5.23 2.17
CA ALA A 84 5.28 -4.31 1.83
C ALA A 84 6.16 -4.87 0.71
N CYS A 85 6.52 -4.04 -0.27
CA CYS A 85 7.31 -4.44 -1.43
C CYS A 85 8.40 -3.43 -1.76
N ASP A 86 9.42 -3.91 -2.47
CA ASP A 86 10.52 -3.10 -2.98
C ASP A 86 11.19 -3.82 -4.17
N ALA A 87 12.42 -3.44 -4.52
CA ALA A 87 13.16 -4.05 -5.62
C ALA A 87 13.59 -5.50 -5.31
N ASP A 88 13.75 -5.82 -4.03
CA ASP A 88 14.24 -7.11 -3.54
C ASP A 88 13.08 -8.03 -3.12
N ILE A 89 11.91 -7.46 -2.79
CA ILE A 89 10.68 -8.17 -2.43
C ILE A 89 9.61 -7.93 -3.50
N PRO A 90 9.54 -8.79 -4.54
CA PRO A 90 8.58 -8.62 -5.63
C PRO A 90 7.15 -8.93 -5.16
N CYS A 91 6.18 -8.41 -5.89
CA CYS A 91 4.77 -8.76 -5.67
C CYS A 91 4.40 -10.08 -6.39
N GLU A 92 3.35 -10.74 -5.91
CA GLU A 92 2.73 -11.86 -6.62
C GLU A 92 2.33 -11.49 -8.07
N ILE A 93 2.16 -12.52 -8.90
CA ILE A 93 1.79 -12.37 -10.31
C ILE A 93 0.48 -11.55 -10.42
N ASN A 94 0.47 -10.56 -11.32
CA ASN A 94 -0.62 -9.60 -11.55
C ASN A 94 -0.78 -8.50 -10.49
N LEU A 95 0.15 -8.39 -9.56
CA LEU A 95 0.28 -7.25 -8.66
C LEU A 95 1.47 -6.38 -9.06
N PHE A 96 1.48 -5.13 -8.63
CA PHE A 96 2.60 -4.21 -8.79
C PHE A 96 2.86 -3.45 -7.49
N CYS A 97 4.10 -2.99 -7.31
CA CYS A 97 4.49 -2.25 -6.12
C CYS A 97 4.06 -0.78 -6.21
N ALA A 98 2.89 -0.48 -5.63
CA ALA A 98 2.32 0.86 -5.56
C ALA A 98 2.89 1.63 -4.36
N THR A 99 2.76 2.95 -4.38
CA THR A 99 3.08 3.83 -3.24
C THR A 99 1.88 4.72 -2.92
N ASP A 100 1.56 4.89 -1.64
CA ASP A 100 0.60 5.90 -1.17
C ASP A 100 1.24 7.23 -0.75
N GLY A 101 2.55 7.37 -0.94
CA GLY A 101 3.35 8.53 -0.54
C GLY A 101 4.21 8.26 0.69
N ASP A 102 3.75 7.40 1.61
CA ASP A 102 4.44 7.06 2.85
C ASP A 102 4.99 5.63 2.83
N GLU A 103 4.25 4.70 2.23
CA GLU A 103 4.59 3.28 2.18
C GLU A 103 4.47 2.70 0.76
N ARG A 104 5.31 1.70 0.47
CA ARG A 104 5.20 0.88 -0.74
C ARG A 104 4.56 -0.45 -0.42
N TYR A 105 3.59 -0.88 -1.22
CA TYR A 105 2.87 -2.13 -1.02
C TYR A 105 2.36 -2.72 -2.33
N CYS A 106 2.19 -4.03 -2.34
CA CYS A 106 1.66 -4.74 -3.50
C CYS A 106 0.18 -4.40 -3.70
N SER A 107 -0.14 -3.90 -4.88
CA SER A 107 -1.48 -3.49 -5.27
C SER A 107 -1.84 -4.06 -6.64
N ARG A 108 -3.11 -3.90 -7.01
CA ARG A 108 -3.63 -4.22 -8.33
C ARG A 108 -4.20 -2.98 -8.98
N ALA A 109 -4.26 -3.00 -10.32
CA ALA A 109 -4.92 -1.96 -11.08
C ALA A 109 -6.43 -2.01 -10.82
N CYS A 110 -7.09 -0.86 -10.88
CA CYS A 110 -8.52 -0.75 -10.69
C CYS A 110 -9.14 0.23 -11.69
N VAL A 111 -10.42 0.04 -11.99
CA VAL A 111 -11.14 0.84 -13.01
C VAL A 111 -12.24 1.71 -12.41
N GLY A 112 -12.38 1.69 -11.08
CA GLY A 112 -13.39 2.47 -10.39
C GLY A 112 -13.68 1.95 -8.98
N PRO A 113 -14.62 2.60 -8.28
CA PRO A 113 -15.05 2.19 -6.94
C PRO A 113 -15.58 0.73 -6.97
N GLY A 114 -15.31 -0.01 -5.89
CA GLY A 114 -15.71 -1.42 -5.76
C GLY A 114 -14.88 -2.44 -6.55
N THR A 115 -13.90 -2.01 -7.35
CA THR A 115 -12.97 -2.93 -8.04
C THR A 115 -11.94 -3.54 -7.08
N CYS A 116 -11.68 -2.86 -5.97
CA CYS A 116 -10.69 -3.25 -4.98
C CYS A 116 -11.28 -4.19 -3.92
N PRO A 117 -10.48 -5.12 -3.38
CA PRO A 117 -10.92 -5.98 -2.28
C PRO A 117 -11.21 -5.16 -1.01
N GLU A 118 -11.90 -5.78 -0.05
CA GLU A 118 -12.16 -5.17 1.25
C GLU A 118 -10.86 -4.66 1.90
N GLY A 119 -10.91 -3.46 2.47
CA GLY A 119 -9.72 -2.79 3.02
C GLY A 119 -8.98 -1.90 2.02
N PHE A 120 -9.41 -1.84 0.75
CA PHE A 120 -8.74 -1.06 -0.30
C PHE A 120 -9.73 -0.22 -1.11
N ARG A 121 -9.25 0.92 -1.64
CA ARG A 121 -9.99 1.81 -2.54
C ARG A 121 -9.21 2.10 -3.81
N CYS A 122 -9.93 2.31 -4.91
CA CYS A 122 -9.30 2.68 -6.17
C CYS A 122 -8.88 4.15 -6.13
N THR A 123 -7.59 4.45 -6.31
CA THR A 123 -7.04 5.81 -6.24
C THR A 123 -6.01 6.05 -7.35
N GLY A 124 -5.84 7.31 -7.74
CA GLY A 124 -4.86 7.73 -8.75
C GLY A 124 -5.51 8.22 -10.04
N ALA A 125 -5.04 9.36 -10.56
CA ALA A 125 -5.54 9.96 -11.80
C ALA A 125 -4.82 9.43 -13.07
N GLY A 126 -3.64 8.84 -12.92
CA GLY A 126 -2.84 8.29 -14.01
C GLY A 126 -2.94 6.76 -14.09
N GLU A 127 -2.31 6.08 -13.14
CA GLU A 127 -2.35 4.62 -13.01
C GLU A 127 -3.17 4.24 -11.78
N PRO A 128 -4.50 4.04 -11.93
CA PRO A 128 -5.37 3.77 -10.80
C PRO A 128 -5.02 2.44 -10.13
N ALA A 129 -4.74 2.51 -8.83
CA ALA A 129 -4.32 1.38 -8.00
C ALA A 129 -5.23 1.24 -6.78
N CYS A 130 -5.35 0.01 -6.28
CA CYS A 130 -6.02 -0.27 -5.01
C CYS A 130 -5.15 0.16 -3.83
N ALA A 131 -5.38 1.37 -3.32
CA ALA A 131 -4.70 1.86 -2.13
C ALA A 131 -5.39 1.37 -0.86
N ARG A 132 -4.62 1.14 0.20
CA ARG A 132 -5.19 0.79 1.51
C ARG A 132 -6.15 1.90 1.96
N LEU A 133 -7.26 1.50 2.60
CA LEU A 133 -8.18 2.42 3.26
C LEU A 133 -7.49 3.02 4.50
N ARG A 134 -6.68 4.05 4.29
CA ARG A 134 -6.16 4.92 5.35
C ARG A 134 -6.90 6.25 5.32
N GLY A 135 -7.31 6.69 6.51
CA GLY A 135 -8.03 7.94 6.70
C GLY A 135 -9.54 7.83 6.50
N LEU A 136 -10.18 8.98 6.32
CA LEU A 136 -11.63 9.09 6.20
C LEU A 136 -12.13 8.58 4.83
N PRO A 137 -13.37 8.08 4.75
CA PRO A 137 -13.97 7.54 3.52
C PRO A 137 -14.01 8.58 2.39
N GLY A 138 -13.82 8.11 1.16
CA GLY A 138 -13.85 8.90 -0.09
C GLY A 138 -15.19 8.84 -0.82
N VAL A 139 -15.29 9.51 -1.97
CA VAL A 139 -16.55 9.64 -2.73
C VAL A 139 -17.21 8.28 -3.02
N GLY A 140 -18.50 8.16 -2.66
CA GLY A 140 -19.32 6.96 -2.88
C GLY A 140 -19.15 5.87 -1.81
N GLU A 141 -18.25 6.05 -0.85
CA GLU A 141 -18.02 5.11 0.25
C GLU A 141 -18.95 5.38 1.43
N PRO A 142 -19.37 4.35 2.17
CA PRO A 142 -20.17 4.53 3.38
C PRO A 142 -19.39 5.30 4.43
N CYS A 143 -20.04 6.28 5.03
CA CYS A 143 -19.49 7.09 6.10
C CYS A 143 -20.24 6.88 7.40
N ASP A 144 -19.57 7.22 8.50
CA ASP A 144 -20.20 7.43 9.79
C ASP A 144 -20.27 8.95 10.01
N PRO A 145 -21.45 9.54 10.28
CA PRO A 145 -21.59 10.98 10.48
C PRO A 145 -20.70 11.53 11.60
N ALA A 146 -20.31 10.70 12.58
CA ALA A 146 -19.40 11.09 13.66
C ALA A 146 -17.92 10.99 13.26
N ALA A 147 -17.57 10.10 12.32
CA ALA A 147 -16.20 9.98 11.80
C ALA A 147 -15.91 10.97 10.66
N GLY A 148 -16.92 11.28 9.84
CA GLY A 148 -16.80 12.18 8.70
C GLY A 148 -16.24 11.51 7.43
N CYS A 149 -15.91 12.34 6.44
CA CYS A 149 -15.38 11.96 5.14
C CYS A 149 -14.01 12.61 4.89
N ALA A 150 -13.31 12.14 3.86
CA ALA A 150 -12.07 12.77 3.42
C ALA A 150 -12.28 14.26 3.13
N GLU A 151 -11.20 15.04 3.20
CA GLU A 151 -11.25 16.50 3.08
C GLU A 151 -12.03 16.95 1.83
N GLY A 152 -12.95 17.91 2.02
CA GLY A 152 -13.78 18.45 0.95
C GLY A 152 -14.98 17.60 0.57
N LEU A 153 -15.29 16.54 1.32
CA LEU A 153 -16.47 15.69 1.11
C LEU A 153 -17.43 15.77 2.30
N ASP A 154 -18.72 15.62 2.01
CA ASP A 154 -19.77 15.60 3.02
C ASP A 154 -20.37 14.20 3.16
N CYS A 155 -20.64 13.80 4.41
CA CYS A 155 -21.34 12.55 4.71
C CYS A 155 -22.85 12.78 4.53
N VAL A 156 -23.41 12.32 3.41
CA VAL A 156 -24.80 12.57 3.02
C VAL A 156 -25.65 11.32 3.10
N ASP A 157 -26.92 11.51 3.45
CA ASP A 157 -27.90 10.43 3.44
C ASP A 157 -28.14 9.93 2.01
N ALA A 158 -28.04 8.62 1.85
CA ALA A 158 -28.28 7.93 0.58
C ALA A 158 -29.59 7.13 0.69
N PRO A 159 -30.74 7.65 0.22
CA PRO A 159 -32.06 7.07 0.52
C PRO A 159 -32.26 5.67 -0.06
N THR A 160 -31.48 5.27 -1.07
CA THR A 160 -31.54 3.93 -1.66
C THR A 160 -30.57 2.93 -1.01
N ARG A 161 -29.78 3.38 -0.03
CA ARG A 161 -28.75 2.58 0.67
C ARG A 161 -29.08 2.54 2.17
N GLN A 162 -28.54 1.54 2.85
CA GLN A 162 -28.73 1.39 4.30
C GLN A 162 -27.83 2.32 5.14
N ARG A 163 -26.84 2.99 4.52
CA ARG A 163 -25.85 3.82 5.21
C ARG A 163 -25.57 5.09 4.40
N PRO A 164 -25.29 6.23 5.06
CA PRO A 164 -24.89 7.46 4.38
C PRO A 164 -23.55 7.26 3.65
N LEU A 165 -23.30 8.09 2.64
CA LEU A 165 -22.14 7.99 1.76
C LEU A 165 -21.39 9.32 1.73
N CYS A 166 -20.08 9.30 1.48
CA CYS A 166 -19.35 10.53 1.20
C CYS A 166 -19.67 11.02 -0.21
N ALA A 167 -20.05 12.28 -0.36
CA ALA A 167 -20.31 12.91 -1.64
C ALA A 167 -19.51 14.19 -1.79
N LEU A 168 -19.14 14.49 -3.04
CA LEU A 168 -18.53 15.77 -3.39
C LEU A 168 -19.63 16.83 -3.45
N PRO A 169 -19.48 17.99 -2.78
CA PRO A 169 -20.42 19.10 -2.93
C PRO A 169 -20.37 19.64 -4.37
N CYS A 170 -21.52 20.10 -4.86
CA CYS A 170 -21.66 20.62 -6.22
C CYS A 170 -22.72 21.72 -6.30
N GLU A 171 -22.53 22.61 -7.26
CA GLU A 171 -23.50 23.62 -7.71
C GLU A 171 -24.18 23.16 -9.01
N GLU A 172 -23.47 22.42 -9.86
CA GLU A 172 -23.99 21.90 -11.12
C GLU A 172 -23.43 20.51 -11.46
N SER A 173 -24.14 19.77 -12.32
CA SER A 173 -23.77 18.38 -12.66
C SER A 173 -22.45 18.25 -13.43
N ALA A 174 -21.92 19.34 -14.02
CA ALA A 174 -20.64 19.33 -14.71
C ALA A 174 -19.44 19.12 -13.75
N GLN A 175 -19.61 19.39 -12.45
CA GLN A 175 -18.60 19.20 -11.42
C GLN A 175 -18.52 17.74 -10.93
N CYS A 176 -19.52 16.94 -11.28
CA CYS A 176 -19.65 15.55 -10.85
C CYS A 176 -18.95 14.61 -11.85
N VAL A 177 -18.14 13.68 -11.33
CA VAL A 177 -17.39 12.70 -12.14
C VAL A 177 -17.98 11.29 -12.01
N GLY A 178 -17.77 10.44 -13.00
CA GLY A 178 -18.05 9.00 -12.90
C GLY A 178 -19.53 8.63 -12.85
N GLY A 179 -20.38 9.22 -13.69
CA GLY A 179 -21.81 8.85 -13.79
C GLY A 179 -22.67 9.31 -12.61
N THR A 180 -22.17 10.28 -11.84
CA THR A 180 -22.89 10.97 -10.79
C THR A 180 -23.56 12.24 -11.33
N VAL A 181 -24.60 12.73 -10.65
CA VAL A 181 -25.32 13.97 -10.98
C VAL A 181 -25.47 14.82 -9.73
N CYS A 182 -25.52 16.14 -9.91
CA CYS A 182 -25.66 17.06 -8.81
C CYS A 182 -27.12 17.08 -8.32
N GLN A 183 -27.37 16.56 -7.12
CA GLN A 183 -28.68 16.58 -6.48
C GLN A 183 -28.52 17.07 -5.04
N ASN A 184 -29.38 18.01 -4.61
CA ASN A 184 -29.33 18.61 -3.28
C ASN A 184 -27.92 19.11 -2.90
N ALA A 185 -27.25 19.77 -3.86
CA ALA A 185 -25.88 20.27 -3.75
C ALA A 185 -24.78 19.20 -3.55
N HIS A 186 -25.03 17.94 -3.90
CA HIS A 186 -24.04 16.86 -3.79
C HIS A 186 -24.04 15.93 -5.03
N CYS A 187 -22.86 15.47 -5.43
CA CYS A 187 -22.69 14.51 -6.51
C CYS A 187 -23.07 13.10 -6.03
N ILE A 188 -24.24 12.63 -6.47
CA ILE A 188 -24.75 11.29 -6.14
C ILE A 188 -24.83 10.41 -7.39
N PRO A 189 -24.73 9.07 -7.27
CA PRO A 189 -24.88 8.18 -8.42
C PRO A 189 -26.23 8.38 -9.12
N SER A 190 -26.23 8.48 -10.44
CA SER A 190 -27.44 8.72 -11.25
C SER A 190 -28.51 7.64 -11.04
N GLU A 191 -28.12 6.40 -10.75
CA GLU A 191 -29.00 5.30 -10.35
C GLU A 191 -29.80 5.55 -9.06
N GLN A 192 -29.32 6.45 -8.18
CA GLN A 192 -30.00 6.83 -6.94
C GLN A 192 -30.87 8.07 -7.10
N THR A 193 -30.86 8.72 -8.26
CA THR A 193 -31.83 9.79 -8.50
C THR A 193 -33.22 9.18 -8.63
N THR A 194 -34.05 9.38 -7.62
CA THR A 194 -35.50 9.32 -7.80
C THR A 194 -35.82 10.34 -8.89
N ARG A 195 -36.08 9.84 -10.10
CA ARG A 195 -36.62 10.63 -11.19
C ARG A 195 -37.85 11.34 -10.61
N PRO A 196 -37.86 12.67 -10.44
CA PRO A 196 -39.08 13.37 -10.07
C PRO A 196 -40.10 12.96 -11.11
N GLY A 197 -41.22 12.40 -10.67
CA GLY A 197 -42.15 11.69 -11.55
C GLY A 197 -42.46 12.51 -12.80
N LEU A 198 -42.22 11.93 -13.97
CA LEU A 198 -42.86 12.34 -15.23
C LEU A 198 -44.35 11.96 -15.16
N GLY A 199 -45.04 12.46 -14.14
CA GLY A 199 -46.35 11.99 -13.72
C GLY A 199 -47.43 13.06 -13.67
N GLU A 200 -47.10 14.35 -13.69
CA GLU A 200 -48.13 15.41 -13.67
C GLU A 200 -47.71 16.61 -14.51
N ALA A 201 -48.70 17.18 -15.22
CA ALA A 201 -48.66 18.39 -16.05
C ALA A 201 -48.21 18.26 -17.53
N CYS A 202 -48.92 17.41 -18.28
CA CYS A 202 -49.34 17.76 -19.66
C CYS A 202 -50.87 17.55 -19.81
N VAL A 203 -51.66 18.07 -18.87
CA VAL A 203 -53.08 18.35 -19.16
C VAL A 203 -53.11 19.69 -19.87
N ASN A 204 -52.98 19.67 -21.19
CA ASN A 204 -53.44 20.78 -22.00
C ASN A 204 -54.79 20.37 -22.59
N ASP A 205 -55.84 20.99 -22.07
CA ASP A 205 -57.19 21.08 -22.61
C ASP A 205 -57.20 21.03 -24.14
N ALA A 206 -57.68 19.91 -24.68
CA ALA A 206 -58.26 19.89 -26.01
C ALA A 206 -59.59 20.66 -25.93
N ALA A 207 -59.53 21.98 -26.09
CA ALA A 207 -60.69 22.78 -26.36
C ALA A 207 -61.24 22.38 -27.74
N GLU A 208 -62.33 21.63 -27.75
CA GLU A 208 -63.18 21.45 -28.92
C GLU A 208 -64.00 22.73 -29.16
N PRO A 209 -63.84 23.44 -30.30
CA PRO A 209 -64.92 24.27 -30.80
C PRO A 209 -65.86 23.39 -31.62
N SER A 210 -67.06 23.20 -31.09
CA SER A 210 -68.22 22.67 -31.79
C SER A 210 -68.48 23.43 -33.09
N LEU A 211 -68.76 22.68 -34.15
CA LEU A 211 -69.38 23.16 -35.39
C LEU A 211 -70.84 23.56 -35.14
N ALA A 212 -71.21 24.79 -35.48
CA ALA A 212 -72.49 25.18 -36.11
C ALA A 212 -72.53 26.70 -36.38
#